data_AF-A0A1S4EC30-F1
#
_entry.id   AF-A0A1S4EC30-F1
#
_cell.length_a   1.000
_cell.length_b   1.000
_cell.length_c   1.000
_cell.angle_alpha   90.00
_cell.angle_beta   90.00
_cell.angle_gamma   90.00
#
_symmetry.space_group_name_H-M   'P 1'
#
loop_
_entity.id
_entity.type
_entity.pdbx_description
1 polymer ?
#
loop_
_entity_poly.entity_id
_entity_poly.type
_entity_poly.pdbx_seq_one_letter_code
_entity_poly.pdbx_strand_id
1 'polypeptide(L)'
;MSGTSENIIKECSAVWFRLFDHRPFLQGEINFFVKEFEEKRGDREVEKLFEILEKSTEIKDSQVDKVKHSSANNLPDLQQVLDQSNHLCDQVLLARSAYDPEKSVKAKCESLEISNKQFEEDLVAKYKAVDESFAEKERLLKEYYQQLSDKLHQSLNIP
;
A
#
# COMPACT_ATOMS: atom_id res chain seq x y z
N MET A 1 -61.27 -81.15 35.77
CA MET A 1 -59.87 -81.03 36.23
C MET A 1 -58.84 -81.06 35.08
N SER A 2 -59.23 -80.99 33.79
CA SER A 2 -58.27 -81.07 32.66
C SER A 2 -57.61 -79.74 32.26
N GLY A 3 -58.22 -78.58 32.57
CA GLY A 3 -57.70 -77.27 32.15
C GLY A 3 -56.46 -76.79 32.92
N THR A 4 -56.21 -77.32 34.12
CA THR A 4 -55.11 -76.86 34.99
C THR A 4 -53.76 -77.38 34.52
N SER A 5 -53.70 -78.66 34.13
CA SER A 5 -52.50 -79.28 33.57
C SER A 5 -52.10 -78.69 32.21
N GLU A 6 -53.09 -78.35 31.39
CA GLU A 6 -52.87 -77.77 30.07
C GLU A 6 -52.32 -76.33 30.16
N ASN A 7 -52.79 -75.56 31.14
CA ASN A 7 -52.23 -74.24 31.46
C ASN A 7 -50.77 -74.32 31.94
N ILE A 8 -50.44 -75.27 32.82
CA ILE A 8 -49.07 -75.45 33.31
C ILE A 8 -48.11 -75.78 32.15
N ILE A 9 -48.52 -76.65 31.23
CA ILE A 9 -47.71 -76.99 30.05
C ILE A 9 -47.48 -75.77 29.16
N LYS A 10 -48.52 -74.94 28.95
CA LYS A 10 -48.39 -73.68 28.20
C LYS A 10 -47.42 -72.71 28.86
N GLU A 11 -47.52 -72.53 30.18
CA GLU A 11 -46.63 -71.63 30.91
C GLU A 11 -45.19 -72.13 30.92
N CYS A 12 -44.95 -73.42 31.15
CA CYS A 12 -43.61 -74.01 31.05
C CYS A 12 -43.02 -73.89 29.64
N SER A 13 -43.84 -74.10 28.61
CA SER A 13 -43.41 -73.93 27.21
C SER A 13 -43.09 -72.47 26.89
N ALA A 14 -43.88 -71.53 27.40
CA ALA A 14 -43.62 -70.10 27.23
C ALA A 14 -42.32 -69.66 27.91
N VAL A 15 -42.03 -70.16 29.11
CA VAL A 15 -40.76 -69.93 29.81
C VAL A 15 -39.59 -70.55 29.03
N TRP A 16 -39.76 -71.78 28.52
CA TRP A 16 -38.75 -72.44 27.69
C TRP A 16 -38.44 -71.62 26.44
N PHE A 17 -39.46 -71.19 25.69
CA PHE A 17 -39.24 -70.37 24.50
C PHE A 17 -38.58 -69.04 24.86
N ARG A 18 -38.94 -68.41 25.98
CA ARG A 18 -38.30 -67.15 26.38
C ARG A 18 -36.82 -67.32 26.78
N LEU A 19 -36.45 -68.48 27.33
CA LEU A 19 -35.08 -68.78 27.75
C LEU A 19 -34.19 -69.27 26.60
N PHE A 20 -34.75 -70.05 25.68
CA PHE A 20 -33.98 -70.76 24.64
C PHE A 20 -34.24 -70.26 23.22
N ASP A 21 -35.26 -69.42 23.00
CA ASP A 21 -35.42 -68.71 21.73
C ASP A 21 -34.55 -67.44 21.75
N HIS A 22 -33.31 -67.59 21.29
CA HIS A 22 -32.37 -66.47 21.18
C HIS A 22 -32.63 -65.58 19.97
N ARG A 23 -33.60 -65.90 19.10
CA ARG A 23 -33.89 -65.11 17.89
C ARG A 23 -34.24 -63.65 18.19
N PRO A 24 -35.07 -63.31 19.20
CA PRO A 24 -35.37 -61.92 19.53
C PRO A 24 -34.14 -61.14 20.00
N PHE A 25 -33.25 -61.79 20.76
CA PHE A 25 -31.99 -61.21 21.20
C PHE A 25 -31.06 -60.95 20.01
N LEU A 26 -30.78 -61.99 19.21
CA LEU A 26 -29.92 -61.89 18.04
C LEU A 26 -30.44 -60.85 17.03
N GLN A 27 -31.75 -60.81 16.80
CA GLN A 27 -32.36 -59.81 15.92
C GLN A 27 -32.19 -58.40 16.48
N GLY A 28 -32.30 -58.23 17.80
CA GLY A 28 -32.04 -56.96 18.48
C GLY A 28 -30.60 -56.49 18.28
N GLU A 29 -29.62 -57.38 18.48
CA GLU A 29 -28.20 -57.09 18.29
C GLU A 29 -27.87 -56.80 16.82
N ILE A 30 -28.42 -57.57 15.87
CA ILE A 30 -28.23 -57.33 14.43
C ILE A 30 -28.80 -55.95 14.05
N ASN A 31 -30.02 -55.63 14.49
CA ASN A 31 -30.64 -54.33 14.19
C ASN A 31 -29.87 -53.18 14.83
N PHE A 32 -29.36 -53.37 16.06
CA PHE A 32 -28.51 -52.38 16.72
C PHE A 32 -27.21 -52.17 15.95
N PHE A 33 -26.56 -53.25 15.50
CA PHE A 33 -25.33 -53.17 14.73
C PHE A 33 -25.54 -52.40 13.42
N VAL A 34 -26.55 -52.76 12.63
CA VAL A 34 -26.89 -52.05 11.38
C VAL A 34 -27.18 -50.57 11.64
N LYS A 35 -27.98 -50.27 12.68
CA LYS A 35 -28.34 -48.90 13.02
C LYS A 35 -27.12 -48.06 13.43
N GLU A 36 -26.26 -48.59 14.29
CA GLU A 36 -25.10 -47.84 14.79
C GLU A 36 -23.98 -47.71 13.76
N PHE A 37 -23.72 -48.76 12.98
CA PHE A 37 -22.53 -48.83 12.14
C PHE A 37 -22.78 -48.56 10.66
N GLU A 38 -24.01 -48.72 10.17
CA GLU A 38 -24.36 -48.43 8.78
C GLU A 38 -25.26 -47.18 8.72
N GLU A 39 -26.41 -47.17 9.39
CA GLU A 39 -27.40 -46.09 9.24
C GLU A 39 -26.95 -44.76 9.87
N LYS A 40 -26.40 -44.78 11.09
CA LYS A 40 -25.92 -43.56 11.76
C LYS A 40 -24.68 -42.97 11.12
N ARG A 41 -23.81 -43.81 10.55
CA ARG A 41 -22.60 -43.35 9.85
C ARG A 41 -22.96 -42.84 8.45
N GLY A 42 -23.92 -43.48 7.80
CA GLY A 42 -24.38 -43.14 6.45
C GLY A 42 -23.21 -43.02 5.48
N ASP A 43 -23.33 -42.08 4.55
CA ASP A 43 -22.29 -41.80 3.56
C ASP A 43 -21.29 -40.72 4.00
N ARG A 44 -21.29 -40.33 5.28
CA ARG A 44 -20.47 -39.21 5.78
C ARG A 44 -18.97 -39.40 5.51
N GLU A 45 -18.48 -40.64 5.59
CA GLU A 45 -17.07 -40.94 5.31
C GLU A 45 -16.76 -40.85 3.81
N VAL A 46 -17.71 -41.27 2.97
CA VAL A 46 -17.61 -41.17 1.51
C VAL A 46 -17.65 -39.70 1.07
N GLU A 47 -18.58 -38.90 1.60
CA GLU A 47 -18.64 -37.45 1.37
C GLU A 47 -17.33 -36.76 1.74
N LYS A 48 -16.76 -37.06 2.92
CA LYS A 48 -15.46 -36.53 3.33
C LYS A 48 -14.33 -36.93 2.39
N LEU A 49 -14.33 -38.17 1.89
CA LEU A 49 -13.33 -38.61 0.92
C LEU A 49 -13.46 -37.85 -0.40
N PHE A 50 -14.69 -37.59 -0.86
CA PHE A 50 -14.93 -36.75 -2.03
C PHE A 50 -14.47 -35.30 -1.82
N GLU A 51 -14.77 -34.69 -0.67
CA GLU A 51 -14.28 -33.35 -0.34
C GLU A 51 -12.75 -33.28 -0.33
N ILE A 52 -12.08 -34.28 0.24
CA ILE A 52 -10.61 -34.35 0.26
C ILE A 52 -10.08 -34.51 -1.16
N LEU A 53 -10.69 -35.37 -1.97
CA LEU A 53 -10.30 -35.60 -3.35
C LEU A 53 -10.46 -34.33 -4.19
N GLU A 54 -11.58 -33.61 -4.04
CA GLU A 54 -11.84 -32.34 -4.72
C GLU A 54 -10.77 -31.31 -4.35
N LYS A 55 -10.55 -31.07 -3.05
CA LYS A 55 -9.52 -30.12 -2.59
C LYS A 55 -8.12 -30.51 -3.05
N SER A 56 -7.77 -31.79 -2.97
CA SER A 56 -6.47 -32.27 -3.42
C SER A 56 -6.28 -32.08 -4.92
N THR A 57 -7.34 -32.28 -5.70
CA THR A 57 -7.32 -32.10 -7.15
C THR A 57 -7.23 -30.63 -7.51
N GLU A 58 -8.01 -29.76 -6.86
CA GLU A 58 -7.96 -28.31 -7.04
C GLU A 58 -6.57 -27.74 -6.72
N ILE A 59 -5.96 -28.18 -5.61
CA ILE A 59 -4.61 -27.76 -5.22
C ILE A 59 -3.61 -28.15 -6.31
N LYS A 60 -3.65 -29.42 -6.72
CA LYS A 60 -2.71 -30.00 -7.69
C LYS A 60 -2.85 -29.37 -9.08
N ASP A 61 -4.08 -29.17 -9.56
CA ASP A 61 -4.35 -28.77 -10.95
C ASP A 61 -4.44 -27.25 -11.15
N SER A 62 -4.60 -26.46 -10.08
CA SER A 62 -4.90 -25.02 -10.20
C SER A 62 -4.10 -24.16 -9.22
N GLN A 63 -4.17 -24.44 -7.92
CA GLN A 63 -3.65 -23.52 -6.92
C GLN A 63 -2.12 -23.44 -6.92
N VAL A 64 -1.42 -24.57 -7.13
CA VAL A 64 0.05 -24.58 -7.21
C VAL A 64 0.55 -23.70 -8.35
N ASP A 65 -0.03 -23.84 -9.54
CA ASP A 65 0.37 -23.05 -10.71
C ASP A 65 0.02 -21.57 -10.57
N LYS A 66 -1.16 -21.25 -9.99
CA LYS A 66 -1.54 -19.87 -9.67
C LYS A 66 -0.55 -19.21 -8.72
N VAL A 67 -0.16 -19.89 -7.64
CA VAL A 67 0.82 -19.36 -6.69
C VAL A 67 2.17 -19.19 -7.38
N LYS A 68 2.64 -20.20 -8.11
CA LYS A 68 3.91 -20.13 -8.84
C LYS A 68 3.94 -18.94 -9.81
N HIS A 69 2.88 -18.75 -10.59
CA HIS A 69 2.77 -17.65 -11.55
C HIS A 69 2.69 -16.29 -10.86
N SER A 70 1.84 -16.16 -9.84
CA SER A 70 1.70 -14.93 -9.06
C SER A 70 3.01 -14.55 -8.38
N SER A 71 3.69 -15.52 -7.75
CA SER A 71 4.98 -15.29 -7.12
C SER A 71 6.06 -14.90 -8.14
N ALA A 72 6.11 -15.57 -9.30
CA ALA A 72 7.09 -15.26 -10.33
C ALA A 72 6.93 -13.85 -10.92
N ASN A 73 5.70 -13.34 -11.00
CA ASN A 73 5.44 -12.01 -11.55
C ASN A 73 5.58 -10.91 -10.51
N ASN A 74 5.07 -11.12 -9.29
CA ASN A 74 4.93 -10.04 -8.31
C ASN A 74 6.15 -9.89 -7.38
N LEU A 75 6.86 -10.99 -7.08
CA LEU A 75 8.01 -10.92 -6.18
C LEU A 75 9.20 -10.14 -6.75
N PRO A 76 9.55 -10.25 -8.05
CA PRO A 76 10.65 -9.47 -8.60
C PRO A 76 10.38 -7.95 -8.55
N ASP A 77 9.15 -7.53 -8.84
CA ASP A 77 8.76 -6.12 -8.78
C ASP A 77 8.86 -5.59 -7.34
N LEU A 78 8.36 -6.38 -6.37
CA LEU A 78 8.47 -6.04 -4.95
C LEU A 78 9.94 -5.96 -4.50
N GLN A 79 10.76 -6.92 -4.93
CA GLN A 79 12.19 -6.95 -4.62
C GLN A 79 12.90 -5.73 -5.21
N GLN A 80 12.60 -5.35 -6.45
CA GLN A 80 13.16 -4.16 -7.08
C GLN A 80 12.84 -2.89 -6.29
N VAL A 81 11.58 -2.71 -5.89
CA VAL A 81 11.15 -1.55 -5.09
C VAL A 81 11.85 -1.51 -3.73
N LEU A 82 12.02 -2.67 -3.11
CA LEU A 82 12.73 -2.80 -1.84
C LEU A 82 14.20 -2.44 -1.98
N ASP A 83 14.88 -2.97 -3.01
CA ASP A 83 16.29 -2.70 -3.30
C ASP A 83 16.53 -1.22 -3.58
N GLN A 84 15.63 -0.58 -4.35
CA GLN A 84 15.66 0.87 -4.58
C GLN A 84 15.49 1.67 -3.29
N SER A 85 14.53 1.27 -2.45
CA SER A 85 14.27 1.94 -1.17
C SER A 85 15.45 1.84 -0.22
N ASN A 86 16.07 0.65 -0.12
CA ASN A 86 17.29 0.45 0.65
C ASN A 86 18.44 1.31 0.12
N HIS A 87 18.63 1.35 -1.20
CA HIS A 87 19.66 2.18 -1.81
C HIS A 87 19.47 3.68 -1.50
N LEU A 88 18.24 4.17 -1.55
CA LEU A 88 17.92 5.56 -1.17
C LEU A 88 18.19 5.82 0.31
N CYS A 89 17.84 4.89 1.20
CA CYS A 89 18.17 4.99 2.63
C CYS A 89 19.68 5.08 2.84
N ASP A 90 20.46 4.22 2.18
CA ASP A 90 21.92 4.22 2.27
C ASP A 90 22.50 5.56 1.76
N GLN A 91 22.00 6.08 0.64
CA GLN A 91 22.41 7.38 0.14
C GLN A 91 22.11 8.51 1.12
N VAL A 92 20.94 8.51 1.77
CA VAL A 92 20.59 9.51 2.79
C VAL A 92 21.51 9.42 4.00
N LEU A 93 21.84 8.20 4.46
CA LEU A 93 22.75 7.99 5.57
C LEU A 93 24.18 8.46 5.24
N LEU A 94 24.67 8.16 4.03
CA LEU A 94 25.96 8.64 3.53
C LEU A 94 25.99 10.16 3.37
N ALA A 95 24.92 10.75 2.82
CA ALA A 95 24.81 12.20 2.70
C ALA A 95 24.82 12.86 4.08
N ARG A 96 24.12 12.28 5.06
CA ARG A 96 24.10 12.79 6.44
C ARG A 96 25.45 12.68 7.13
N SER A 97 26.20 11.60 6.91
CA SER A 97 27.54 11.44 7.52
C SER A 97 28.58 12.36 6.91
N ALA A 98 28.47 12.65 5.60
CA ALA A 98 29.31 13.60 4.90
C ALA A 98 28.87 15.07 5.08
N TYR A 99 27.64 15.31 5.56
CA TYR A 99 27.09 16.64 5.76
C TYR A 99 27.74 17.34 6.95
N ASP A 100 28.58 18.32 6.65
CA ASP A 100 29.13 19.27 7.61
C ASP A 100 28.29 20.56 7.58
N PRO A 101 27.45 20.81 8.61
CA PRO A 101 26.57 21.97 8.64
C PRO A 101 27.36 23.29 8.62
N GLU A 102 28.54 23.36 9.24
CA GLU A 102 29.33 24.59 9.28
C GLU A 102 29.88 24.94 7.90
N LYS A 103 30.41 23.96 7.16
CA LYS A 103 30.88 24.18 5.79
C LYS A 103 29.76 24.59 4.84
N SER A 104 28.58 23.95 4.96
CA SER A 104 27.39 24.27 4.15
C SER A 104 26.91 25.70 4.38
N VAL A 105 26.79 26.11 5.65
CA VAL A 105 26.38 27.47 6.02
C VAL A 105 27.40 28.49 5.54
N LYS A 106 28.70 28.23 5.74
CA LYS A 106 29.77 29.14 5.31
C LYS A 106 29.77 29.37 3.79
N ALA A 107 29.65 28.30 3.00
CA ALA A 107 29.59 28.42 1.55
C ALA A 107 28.37 29.24 1.07
N LYS A 108 27.21 29.09 1.73
CA LYS A 108 26.02 29.91 1.45
C LYS A 108 26.22 31.37 1.83
N CYS A 109 26.82 31.65 2.98
CA CYS A 109 27.16 33.01 3.39
C CYS A 109 28.09 33.68 2.38
N GLU A 110 29.17 33.00 1.98
CA GLU A 110 30.12 33.51 0.98
C GLU A 110 29.44 33.80 -0.37
N SER A 111 28.55 32.91 -0.83
CA SER A 111 27.78 33.13 -2.06
C SER A 111 26.80 34.30 -1.95
N LEU A 112 26.16 34.48 -0.79
CA LEU A 112 25.26 35.60 -0.55
C LEU A 112 26.01 36.92 -0.47
N GLU A 113 27.19 36.94 0.15
CA GLU A 113 28.05 38.13 0.21
C GLU A 113 28.46 38.60 -1.19
N ILE A 114 28.80 37.67 -2.09
CA ILE A 114 29.13 38.00 -3.49
C ILE A 114 27.90 38.56 -4.21
N SER A 115 26.75 37.90 -4.09
CA SER A 115 25.52 38.35 -4.72
C SER A 115 25.07 39.73 -4.20
N ASN A 116 25.26 39.99 -2.90
CA ASN A 116 24.88 41.26 -2.29
C ASN A 116 25.80 42.39 -2.77
N LYS A 117 27.11 42.14 -2.89
CA LYS A 117 28.05 43.11 -3.48
C LYS A 117 27.69 43.48 -4.92
N GLN A 118 27.36 42.47 -5.74
CA GLN A 118 26.92 42.71 -7.12
C GLN A 118 25.64 43.54 -7.18
N PHE A 119 24.68 43.24 -6.29
CA PHE A 119 23.44 44.02 -6.19
C PHE A 119 23.69 45.48 -5.76
N GLU A 120 24.60 45.69 -4.80
CA GLU A 120 25.01 47.04 -4.37
C GLU A 120 25.68 47.82 -5.51
N GLU A 121 26.59 47.19 -6.27
CA GLU A 121 27.24 47.79 -7.43
C GLU A 121 26.22 48.17 -8.53
N ASP A 122 25.27 47.28 -8.83
CA ASP A 122 24.19 47.53 -9.79
C ASP A 122 23.29 48.68 -9.36
N LEU A 123 22.98 48.78 -8.06
CA LEU A 123 22.21 49.89 -7.50
C LEU A 123 22.95 51.22 -7.69
N VAL A 124 24.23 51.27 -7.31
CA VAL A 124 25.06 52.47 -7.46
C VAL A 124 25.14 52.89 -8.93
N ALA A 125 25.34 51.94 -9.84
CA ALA A 125 25.37 52.21 -11.28
C ALA A 125 24.05 52.81 -11.78
N LYS A 126 22.90 52.27 -11.33
CA LYS A 126 21.58 52.81 -11.69
C LYS A 126 21.35 54.22 -11.17
N TYR A 127 21.69 54.50 -9.92
CA TYR A 127 21.58 55.86 -9.37
C TYR A 127 22.42 56.85 -10.17
N LYS A 128 23.67 56.48 -10.46
CA LYS A 128 24.57 57.33 -11.26
C LYS A 128 24.00 57.62 -12.66
N ALA A 129 23.48 56.60 -13.35
CA ALA A 129 22.87 56.78 -14.68
C ALA A 129 21.64 57.70 -14.64
N VAL A 130 20.85 57.61 -13.56
CA VAL A 130 19.71 58.50 -13.34
C VAL A 130 20.19 59.94 -13.13
N ASP A 131 21.17 60.17 -12.26
CA ASP A 131 21.75 61.49 -12.00
C ASP A 131 22.34 62.11 -13.27
N GLU A 132 23.08 61.34 -14.07
CA GLU A 132 23.62 61.79 -15.36
C GLU A 132 22.51 62.18 -16.34
N SER A 133 21.44 61.39 -16.43
CA SER A 133 20.27 61.72 -17.25
C SER A 133 19.56 62.99 -16.76
N PHE A 134 19.47 63.20 -15.44
CA PHE A 134 18.88 64.42 -14.88
C PHE A 134 19.75 65.64 -15.18
N ALA A 135 21.07 65.54 -14.98
CA ALA A 135 22.02 66.62 -15.26
C ALA A 135 21.99 67.02 -16.75
N GLU A 136 21.92 66.04 -17.66
CA GLU A 136 21.83 66.31 -19.10
C GLU A 136 20.51 67.00 -19.46
N LYS A 137 19.37 66.53 -18.94
CA LYS A 137 18.07 67.19 -19.15
C LYS A 137 18.05 68.61 -18.59
N GLU A 138 18.66 68.84 -17.43
CA GLU A 138 18.78 70.17 -16.83
C GLU A 138 19.63 71.10 -17.70
N ARG A 139 20.75 70.61 -18.23
CA ARG A 139 21.61 71.36 -19.17
C ARG A 139 20.85 71.74 -20.43
N LEU A 140 20.18 70.79 -21.07
CA LEU A 140 19.37 71.03 -22.27
C LEU A 140 18.26 72.03 -22.01
N LEU A 141 17.59 71.95 -20.85
CA LEU A 141 16.54 72.89 -20.47
C LEU A 141 17.09 74.31 -20.29
N LYS A 142 18.24 74.46 -19.62
CA LYS A 142 18.93 75.75 -19.49
C LYS A 142 19.31 76.33 -20.84
N GLU A 143 19.89 75.52 -21.73
CA GLU A 143 20.25 75.94 -23.09
C GLU A 143 19.03 76.37 -23.91
N TYR A 144 17.93 75.63 -23.83
CA TYR A 144 16.68 75.98 -24.50
C TYR A 144 16.14 77.35 -24.04
N TYR A 145 16.08 77.58 -22.72
CA TYR A 145 15.61 78.87 -22.19
C TYR A 145 16.58 80.01 -22.51
N GLN A 146 17.89 79.75 -22.54
CA GLN A 146 18.89 80.73 -22.92
C GLN A 146 18.72 81.14 -24.39
N GLN A 147 18.57 80.16 -25.30
CA GLN A 147 18.27 80.44 -26.71
C GLN A 147 16.95 81.17 -26.91
N LEU A 148 15.92 80.84 -26.12
CA LEU A 148 14.64 81.55 -26.15
C LEU A 148 14.79 83.00 -25.67
N SER A 149 15.56 83.23 -24.60
CA SER A 149 15.89 84.56 -24.10
C SER A 149 16.66 85.37 -25.14
N ASP A 150 17.64 84.77 -25.81
CA ASP A 150 18.43 85.44 -26.85
C ASP A 150 17.56 85.80 -28.06
N LYS A 151 16.65 84.91 -28.47
CA LYS A 151 15.66 85.18 -29.52
C LYS A 151 14.69 86.29 -29.12
N LEU A 152 14.22 86.29 -27.87
CA LEU A 152 13.38 87.36 -27.33
C LEU A 152 14.12 88.70 -27.35
N HIS A 153 15.36 88.74 -26.87
CA HIS A 153 16.20 89.93 -26.92
C HIS A 153 16.48 90.39 -28.37
N GLN A 154 16.68 89.48 -29.32
CA GLN A 154 16.79 89.82 -30.75
C GLN A 154 15.47 90.38 -31.32
N SER A 155 14.32 89.85 -30.91
CA SER A 155 13.01 90.36 -31.33
C SER A 155 12.61 91.69 -30.69
N LEU A 156 13.22 92.03 -29.54
CA LEU A 156 13.06 93.31 -28.84
C LEU A 156 14.08 94.38 -29.26
N ASN A 157 15.07 94.02 -30.10
CA ASN A 157 16.14 94.91 -30.53
C ASN A 157 16.19 95.00 -32.07
N ILE A 158 15.19 95.65 -32.64
CA ILE A 158 15.18 96.22 -33.99
C ILE A 158 14.71 97.68 -33.79
N PRO A 159 15.35 98.69 -34.43
CA PRO A 159 15.34 100.11 -34.06
C PRO A 159 13.98 100.78 -33.87
#